data_AF-A0A966UYT6-F1
#
_entry.id   AF-A0A966UYT6-F1
#
_cell.length_a   1.000
_cell.length_b   1.000
_cell.length_c   1.000
_cell.angle_alpha   90.00
_cell.angle_beta   90.00
_cell.angle_gamma   90.00
#
_symmetry.space_group_name_H-M   'P 1'
#
loop_
_entity.id
_entity.type
_entity.pdbx_description
1 polymer ?
#
loop_
_entity_poly.entity_id
_entity_poly.type
_entity_poly.pdbx_seq_one_letter_code
_entity_poly.pdbx_strand_id
1 'polypeptide(L)'
;MAEKISEQKKYFHDHFVLLLLSLNAFLAVAGSIATILRMSTSHGTGYIVQYRANLGVNAFKTGVALDIVSFVVFFAVVLVANAVLSYRVYTISRELTITILSLGLLLLSLAIIVSNSLLALR
;
A
#
# COMPACT_ATOMS: atom_id res chain seq x y z
N MET A 1 -12.29 -10.35 -31.39
CA MET A 1 -10.88 -10.25 -30.91
C MET A 1 -10.22 -8.92 -31.30
N ALA A 2 -10.53 -8.33 -32.47
CA ALA A 2 -9.99 -7.03 -32.90
C ALA A 2 -10.41 -5.82 -32.03
N GLU A 3 -11.62 -5.83 -31.47
CA GLU A 3 -12.15 -4.73 -30.64
C GLU A 3 -11.40 -4.54 -29.31
N LYS A 4 -10.81 -5.61 -28.77
CA LYS A 4 -10.05 -5.55 -27.51
C LYS A 4 -8.70 -4.83 -27.67
N ILE A 5 -8.15 -4.80 -28.87
CA ILE A 5 -6.85 -4.21 -29.18
C ILE A 5 -6.96 -2.68 -29.33
N SER A 6 -8.10 -2.17 -29.86
CA SER A 6 -8.34 -0.72 -29.96
C SER A 6 -8.56 -0.07 -28.59
N GLU A 7 -9.25 -0.77 -27.68
CA GLU A 7 -9.46 -0.34 -26.29
C GLU A 7 -8.13 -0.26 -25.52
N GLN A 8 -7.24 -1.26 -25.69
CA GLN A 8 -5.89 -1.25 -25.11
C GLN A 8 -5.06 -0.06 -25.62
N LYS A 9 -5.10 0.22 -26.93
CA LYS A 9 -4.39 1.40 -27.49
C LYS A 9 -4.87 2.71 -26.87
N LYS A 10 -6.15 2.82 -26.53
CA LYS A 10 -6.73 4.01 -25.90
C LYS A 10 -6.25 4.19 -24.46
N TYR A 11 -6.10 3.09 -23.70
CA TYR A 11 -5.53 3.10 -22.34
C TYR A 11 -4.10 3.64 -22.31
N PHE A 12 -3.26 3.14 -23.22
CA PHE A 12 -1.86 3.58 -23.31
C PHE A 12 -1.69 4.99 -23.89
N HIS A 13 -2.75 5.60 -24.43
CA HIS A 13 -2.75 6.98 -24.90
C HIS A 13 -3.29 7.97 -23.87
N ASP A 14 -3.98 7.48 -22.84
CA ASP A 14 -4.52 8.32 -21.77
C ASP A 14 -3.43 8.61 -20.74
N HIS A 15 -2.64 9.64 -21.01
CA HIS A 15 -1.58 10.11 -20.13
C HIS A 15 -2.05 10.34 -18.69
N PHE A 16 -3.32 10.72 -18.50
CA PHE A 16 -3.87 10.96 -17.17
C PHE A 16 -4.00 9.67 -16.36
N VAL A 17 -4.53 8.61 -16.99
CA VAL A 17 -4.68 7.29 -16.36
C VAL A 17 -3.31 6.65 -16.10
N LEU A 18 -2.37 6.79 -17.04
CA LEU A 18 -0.99 6.32 -16.84
C LEU A 18 -0.28 7.08 -15.72
N LEU A 19 -0.49 8.39 -15.60
CA LEU A 19 0.06 9.20 -14.50
C LEU A 19 -0.53 8.77 -13.16
N LEU A 20 -1.84 8.57 -13.09
CA LEU A 20 -2.53 8.07 -11.90
C LEU A 20 -2.02 6.68 -11.47
N LEU A 21 -1.82 5.77 -12.42
CA LEU A 21 -1.27 4.44 -12.15
C LEU A 21 0.19 4.52 -11.68
N SER A 22 1.02 5.36 -12.33
CA SER A 22 2.42 5.53 -11.93
C SER A 22 2.54 6.18 -10.55
N LEU A 23 1.65 7.11 -10.20
CA LEU A 23 1.61 7.72 -8.87
C LEU A 23 1.23 6.71 -7.79
N ASN A 24 0.24 5.84 -8.06
CA ASN A 24 -0.08 4.71 -7.19
C ASN A 24 1.12 3.78 -7.01
N ALA A 25 1.78 3.41 -8.10
CA ALA A 25 2.98 2.56 -8.05
C ALA A 25 4.11 3.22 -7.25
N PHE A 26 4.34 4.51 -7.48
CA PHE A 26 5.34 5.29 -6.76
C PHE A 26 5.04 5.32 -5.25
N LEU A 27 3.80 5.59 -4.84
CA LEU A 27 3.41 5.61 -3.43
C LEU A 27 3.53 4.24 -2.77
N ALA A 28 3.11 3.16 -3.44
CA ALA A 28 3.24 1.81 -2.89
C ALA A 28 4.72 1.41 -2.70
N VAL A 29 5.59 1.75 -3.67
CA VAL A 29 7.04 1.49 -3.58
C VAL A 29 7.68 2.37 -2.52
N ALA A 30 7.42 3.68 -2.52
CA ALA A 30 7.95 4.63 -1.53
C ALA A 30 7.48 4.27 -0.11
N GLY A 31 6.20 3.92 0.08
CA GLY A 31 5.65 3.48 1.36
C GLY A 31 6.28 2.18 1.85
N SER A 32 6.53 1.23 0.95
CA SER A 32 7.25 -0.01 1.27
C SER A 32 8.69 0.27 1.69
N ILE A 33 9.43 1.07 0.91
CA ILE A 33 10.81 1.46 1.23
C ILE A 33 10.87 2.20 2.56
N ALA A 34 10.01 3.19 2.80
CA ALA A 34 9.97 3.95 4.04
C ALA A 34 9.71 3.04 5.26
N THR A 35 8.81 2.06 5.11
CA THR A 35 8.48 1.08 6.15
C THR A 35 9.66 0.16 6.44
N ILE A 36 10.36 -0.32 5.41
CA ILE A 36 11.56 -1.16 5.55
C ILE A 36 12.74 -0.38 6.13
N LEU A 37 12.97 0.86 5.69
CA LEU A 37 14.06 1.70 6.20
C LEU A 37 13.89 2.00 7.70
N ARG A 38 12.66 2.30 8.13
CA ARG A 38 12.36 2.48 9.56
C ARG A 38 12.56 1.20 10.40
N MET A 39 12.43 0.03 9.79
CA MET A 39 12.80 -1.23 10.44
C MET A 39 14.32 -1.33 10.61
N SER A 40 15.08 -0.98 9.56
CA SER A 40 16.54 -1.09 9.59
C SER A 40 17.23 -0.11 10.55
N THR A 41 16.62 1.03 10.84
CA THR A 41 17.13 2.01 11.81
C THR A 41 16.73 1.69 13.26
N SER A 42 15.91 0.65 13.48
CA SER A 42 15.52 0.19 14.80
C SER A 42 16.51 -0.87 15.32
N HIS A 43 17.46 -0.46 16.16
CA HIS A 43 18.43 -1.34 16.81
C HIS A 43 17.89 -1.99 18.12
N GLY A 44 16.58 -1.94 18.38
CA GLY A 44 15.96 -2.47 19.59
C GLY A 44 15.25 -3.80 19.33
N THR A 45 15.69 -4.87 20.01
CA THR A 45 15.24 -6.27 19.87
C THR A 45 13.79 -6.56 20.30
N GLY A 46 12.93 -5.54 20.42
CA GLY A 46 11.55 -5.80 20.78
C GLY A 46 10.65 -4.60 21.09
N TYR A 47 9.44 -4.59 20.52
CA TYR A 47 8.39 -3.61 20.82
C TYR A 47 7.30 -4.18 21.72
N ILE A 48 6.82 -3.43 22.72
CA ILE A 48 5.78 -3.85 23.65
C ILE A 48 4.39 -3.78 22.98
N VAL A 49 3.88 -4.92 22.53
CA VAL A 49 2.54 -5.06 21.91
C VAL A 49 1.43 -5.22 22.95
N GLN A 50 1.75 -5.72 24.15
CA GLN A 50 0.74 -5.95 25.18
C GLN A 50 1.36 -5.94 26.57
N TYR A 51 0.78 -5.17 27.50
CA TYR A 51 1.08 -5.28 28.94
C TYR A 51 0.14 -6.31 29.56
N ARG A 52 0.69 -7.42 30.06
CA ARG A 52 -0.10 -8.43 30.79
C ARG A 52 0.15 -8.33 32.29
N ALA A 53 -0.72 -7.62 32.99
CA ALA A 53 -0.63 -7.47 34.45
C ALA A 53 -0.64 -8.81 35.23
N ASN A 54 -1.16 -9.90 34.64
CA ASN A 54 -1.28 -11.21 35.28
C ASN A 54 0.03 -12.02 35.37
N LEU A 55 1.15 -11.53 34.81
CA LEU A 55 2.44 -12.24 34.75
C LEU A 55 3.59 -11.52 35.50
N GLY A 56 3.27 -10.45 36.26
CA GLY A 56 4.26 -9.72 37.07
C GLY A 56 5.05 -8.64 36.30
N VAL A 57 6.05 -8.06 36.99
CA VAL A 57 6.85 -6.89 36.56
C VAL A 57 7.84 -7.26 35.44
N ASN A 58 7.33 -7.51 34.22
CA ASN A 58 8.03 -7.52 32.91
C ASN A 58 7.28 -8.32 31.82
N ALA A 59 5.97 -8.51 31.93
CA ALA A 59 5.20 -9.28 30.96
C ALA A 59 4.77 -8.46 29.73
N PHE A 60 5.76 -7.94 29.02
CA PHE A 60 5.58 -7.22 27.77
C PHE A 60 5.62 -8.21 26.60
N LYS A 61 4.51 -8.36 25.87
CA LYS A 61 4.50 -9.21 24.67
C LYS A 61 5.22 -8.47 23.54
N THR A 62 6.30 -9.03 23.03
CA THR A 62 7.12 -8.38 22.01
C THR A 62 6.54 -8.58 20.61
N GLY A 63 6.30 -7.50 19.87
CA GLY A 63 5.82 -7.53 18.48
C GLY A 63 6.90 -8.03 17.54
N VAL A 64 6.55 -9.01 16.71
CA VAL A 64 7.47 -9.68 15.77
C VAL A 64 7.56 -8.83 14.50
N ALA A 65 8.72 -8.86 13.82
CA ALA A 65 8.95 -8.23 12.52
C ALA A 65 7.85 -8.51 11.45
N LEU A 66 7.05 -9.57 11.65
CA LEU A 66 5.88 -9.91 10.86
C LEU A 66 4.83 -8.79 10.76
N ASP A 67 4.65 -7.98 11.82
CA ASP A 67 3.70 -6.85 11.79
C ASP A 67 4.16 -5.70 10.88
N ILE A 68 5.44 -5.66 10.51
CA ILE A 68 6.00 -4.68 9.56
C ILE A 68 5.90 -5.22 8.14
N VAL A 69 6.17 -6.52 7.97
CA VAL A 69 6.03 -7.20 6.68
C VAL A 69 4.58 -7.15 6.19
N SER A 70 3.59 -7.19 7.09
CA SER A 70 2.18 -7.06 6.73
C SER A 70 1.84 -5.71 6.07
N PHE A 71 2.48 -4.60 6.46
CA PHE A 71 2.31 -3.31 5.79
C PHE A 71 2.89 -3.30 4.38
N VAL A 72 4.07 -3.90 4.19
CA VAL A 72 4.70 -4.02 2.86
C VAL A 72 3.83 -4.88 1.94
N VAL A 73 3.34 -6.01 2.44
CA VAL A 73 2.40 -6.88 1.71
C VAL A 73 1.11 -6.12 1.39
N PHE A 74 0.59 -5.34 2.34
CA PHE A 74 -0.61 -4.53 2.13
C PHE A 74 -0.41 -3.51 0.99
N PHE A 75 0.69 -2.76 0.96
CA PHE A 75 0.99 -1.84 -0.14
C PHE A 75 1.05 -2.55 -1.49
N ALA A 76 1.70 -3.72 -1.55
CA ALA A 76 1.80 -4.52 -2.78
C ALA A 76 0.42 -5.02 -3.24
N VAL A 77 -0.40 -5.55 -2.34
CA VAL A 77 -1.75 -6.04 -2.65
C VAL A 77 -2.64 -4.90 -3.14
N VAL A 78 -2.61 -3.75 -2.48
CA VAL A 78 -3.39 -2.57 -2.89
C VAL A 78 -2.97 -2.10 -4.28
N LEU A 79 -1.66 -2.06 -4.58
CA LEU A 79 -1.16 -1.68 -5.90
C LEU A 79 -1.65 -2.65 -6.98
N VAL A 80 -1.48 -3.96 -6.75
CA VAL A 80 -1.88 -4.99 -7.73
C VAL A 80 -3.38 -4.97 -7.94
N ALA A 81 -4.18 -4.88 -6.86
CA ALA A 81 -5.62 -4.81 -6.95
C ALA A 81 -6.08 -3.58 -7.74
N ASN A 82 -5.52 -2.39 -7.48
CA ASN A 82 -5.84 -1.18 -8.22
C ASN A 82 -5.41 -1.26 -9.69
N ALA A 83 -4.22 -1.81 -9.97
CA ALA A 83 -3.76 -2.01 -11.34
C ALA A 83 -4.71 -2.94 -12.13
N VAL A 84 -5.05 -4.09 -11.55
CA VAL A 84 -5.96 -5.08 -12.18
C VAL A 84 -7.37 -4.52 -12.34
N LEU A 85 -7.93 -3.86 -11.33
CA LEU A 85 -9.24 -3.23 -11.42
C LEU A 85 -9.24 -2.12 -12.46
N SER A 86 -8.24 -1.23 -12.46
CA SER A 86 -8.17 -0.13 -13.41
C SER A 86 -8.15 -0.63 -14.85
N TYR A 87 -7.39 -1.70 -15.12
CA TYR A 87 -7.32 -2.31 -16.44
C TYR A 87 -8.65 -2.96 -16.86
N ARG A 88 -9.35 -3.64 -15.95
CA ARG A 88 -10.65 -4.24 -16.25
C ARG A 88 -11.77 -3.23 -16.39
N VAL A 89 -11.75 -2.15 -15.60
CA VAL A 89 -12.82 -1.16 -15.58
C VAL A 89 -12.66 -0.14 -16.71
N TYR A 90 -11.46 0.04 -17.24
CA TYR A 90 -11.24 0.91 -18.40
C TYR A 90 -12.00 0.47 -19.64
N THR A 91 -12.25 -0.83 -19.81
CA THR A 91 -13.07 -1.34 -20.91
C THR A 91 -14.57 -1.04 -20.75
N ILE A 92 -15.00 -0.57 -19.57
CA ILE A 92 -16.39 -0.20 -19.29
C ILE A 92 -16.53 1.32 -19.40
N SER A 93 -15.77 2.06 -18.58
CA SER A 93 -15.75 3.51 -18.67
C SER A 93 -14.47 4.13 -18.09
N ARG A 94 -14.03 5.20 -18.77
CA ARG A 94 -12.87 5.99 -18.36
C ARG A 94 -13.06 6.64 -16.99
N GLU A 95 -14.25 7.14 -16.70
CA GLU A 95 -14.56 7.84 -15.45
C GLU A 95 -14.38 6.93 -14.23
N LEU A 96 -14.91 5.71 -14.29
CA LEU A 96 -14.76 4.74 -13.21
C LEU A 96 -13.29 4.35 -12.98
N THR A 97 -12.49 4.30 -14.05
CA THR A 97 -11.05 4.02 -13.93
C THR A 97 -10.31 5.12 -13.17
N ILE A 98 -10.63 6.38 -13.45
CA ILE A 98 -10.06 7.53 -12.75
C ILE A 98 -10.48 7.50 -11.28
N THR A 99 -11.75 7.21 -10.99
CA THR A 99 -12.25 7.10 -9.61
C THR A 99 -11.54 5.98 -8.85
N ILE A 100 -11.34 4.81 -9.45
CA ILE A 100 -10.62 3.69 -8.83
C ILE A 100 -9.17 4.07 -8.54
N LEU A 101 -8.45 4.64 -9.50
CA LEU A 101 -7.05 5.03 -9.30
C LEU A 101 -6.91 6.16 -8.27
N SER A 102 -7.87 7.09 -8.21
CA SER A 102 -7.92 8.16 -7.21
C SER A 102 -8.20 7.61 -5.80
N LEU A 103 -9.11 6.64 -5.68
CA LEU A 103 -9.35 5.92 -4.43
C LEU A 103 -8.12 5.11 -4.00
N GLY A 104 -7.42 4.47 -4.95
CA GLY A 104 -6.14 3.80 -4.70
C GLY A 104 -5.09 4.75 -4.13
N LEU A 105 -4.99 5.95 -4.70
CA LEU A 105 -4.09 7.01 -4.21
C LEU A 105 -4.39 7.40 -2.78
N LEU A 106 -5.67 7.64 -2.48
CA LEU A 106 -6.12 7.99 -1.14
C LEU A 106 -5.84 6.86 -0.15
N LEU A 107 -6.13 5.61 -0.53
CA LEU A 107 -5.92 4.44 0.31
C LEU A 107 -4.43 4.21 0.61
N LEU A 108 -3.56 4.30 -0.40
CA LEU A 108 -2.11 4.18 -0.22
C LEU A 108 -1.56 5.30 0.66
N SER A 109 -2.02 6.54 0.46
CA SER A 109 -1.60 7.69 1.28
C SER A 109 -1.99 7.49 2.75
N LEU A 110 -3.23 7.06 3.01
CA LEU A 110 -3.68 6.75 4.37
C LEU A 110 -2.87 5.61 4.98
N ALA A 111 -2.59 4.56 4.22
CA ALA A 111 -1.79 3.43 4.69
C ALA A 111 -0.35 3.84 5.02
N ILE A 112 0.25 4.77 4.27
CA ILE A 112 1.56 5.35 4.61
C ILE A 112 1.46 6.12 5.93
N ILE A 113 0.43 6.97 6.11
CA ILE A 113 0.25 7.71 7.37
C ILE A 113 0.05 6.76 8.55
N VAL A 114 -0.83 5.76 8.41
CA VAL A 114 -1.13 4.78 9.46
C VAL A 114 0.11 3.95 9.81
N SER A 115 0.81 3.41 8.81
CA SER A 115 2.07 2.70 9.03
C SER A 115 3.07 3.62 9.73
N ASN A 116 3.25 4.86 9.28
CA ASN A 116 4.15 5.80 9.89
C ASN A 116 3.78 6.13 11.35
N SER A 117 2.50 6.32 11.67
CA SER A 117 2.04 6.57 13.04
C SER A 117 2.24 5.35 13.94
N LEU A 118 1.90 4.15 13.47
CA LEU A 118 2.13 2.90 14.19
C LEU A 118 3.61 2.54 14.32
N LEU A 119 4.47 3.06 13.43
CA LEU A 119 5.92 2.97 13.51
C LEU A 119 6.55 4.05 14.40
N ALA A 120 5.90 5.19 14.57
CA ALA A 120 6.37 6.31 15.39
C ALA A 120 5.96 6.19 16.85
N LEU A 121 4.83 5.54 17.14
CA LEU A 121 4.41 5.20 18.49
C LEU A 121 5.21 4.01 19.06
N ARG A 122 6.26 3.60 18.35
CA ARG A 122 7.14 2.48 18.73
C ARG A 122 8.26 2.92 19.65
#